data_AF-A0A1G7LHV3-F1
#
_entry.id   AF-A0A1G7LHV3-F1
#
_cell.length_a   1.000
_cell.length_b   1.000
_cell.length_c   1.000
_cell.angle_alpha   90.00
_cell.angle_beta   90.00
_cell.angle_gamma   90.00
#
_symmetry.space_group_name_H-M   'P 1'
#
loop_
_entity.id
_entity.type
_entity.pdbx_description
1 polymer ?
#
loop_
_entity_poly.entity_id
_entity_poly.type
_entity_poly.pdbx_seq_one_letter_code
_entity_poly.pdbx_strand_id
1 'polypeptide(L)'
;MSADPKIAELAPSAHELTSYDKEHAITYMRLLDAAADNADWREVARVVLGLDPTLEPDRARRSFESHMARAKWLAGHGYRDLLRGGWPKE
;
A
#
# COMPACT_ATOMS: atom_id res chain seq x y z
N MET A 1 11.09 -18.23 1.61
CA MET A 1 11.08 -16.78 1.95
C MET A 1 10.74 -16.06 0.66
N SER A 2 9.45 -15.78 0.42
CA SER A 2 9.08 -14.98 -0.75
C SER A 2 9.67 -13.60 -0.52
N ALA A 3 10.51 -13.12 -1.43
CA ALA A 3 10.94 -11.74 -1.42
C ALA A 3 9.69 -10.90 -1.66
N ASP A 4 9.30 -10.07 -0.70
CA ASP A 4 8.21 -9.14 -0.92
C ASP A 4 8.51 -8.36 -2.21
N PRO A 5 7.55 -8.28 -3.15
CA PRO A 5 7.76 -7.57 -4.39
C PRO A 5 8.17 -6.13 -4.07
N LYS A 6 9.13 -5.62 -4.84
CA LYS A 6 9.75 -4.33 -4.57
C LYS A 6 8.69 -3.23 -4.70
N ILE A 7 8.36 -2.61 -3.58
CA ILE A 7 7.45 -1.46 -3.53
C ILE A 7 8.09 -0.28 -4.28
N ALA A 8 7.33 0.29 -5.23
CA ALA A 8 7.73 1.50 -5.94
C ALA A 8 7.69 2.72 -5.00
N GLU A 9 8.37 3.80 -5.34
CA GLU A 9 8.31 5.01 -4.51
C GLU A 9 6.89 5.60 -4.45
N LEU A 10 6.16 5.56 -5.57
CA LEU A 10 4.78 6.03 -5.65
C LEU A 10 3.86 4.91 -6.10
N ALA A 11 2.68 4.85 -5.48
CA ALA A 11 1.63 3.97 -5.93
C ALA A 11 1.02 4.48 -7.25
N PRO A 12 0.43 3.59 -8.06
CA PRO A 12 -0.29 3.98 -9.26
C PRO A 12 -1.42 4.96 -8.96
N SER A 13 -1.65 5.92 -9.86
CA SER A 13 -2.77 6.87 -9.82
C SER A 13 -3.84 6.59 -10.88
N ALA A 14 -3.77 5.43 -11.55
CA ALA A 14 -4.70 5.04 -12.61
C ALA A 14 -6.15 4.91 -12.10
N HIS A 15 -7.13 5.16 -12.96
CA HIS A 15 -8.55 5.07 -12.60
C HIS A 15 -9.09 3.62 -12.53
N GLU A 16 -8.23 2.63 -12.74
CA GLU A 16 -8.55 1.21 -12.74
C GLU A 16 -7.51 0.41 -11.95
N LEU A 17 -7.81 -0.86 -11.64
CA LEU A 17 -6.88 -1.80 -11.01
C LEU A 17 -5.72 -2.14 -11.95
N THR A 18 -4.50 -1.92 -11.49
CA THR A 18 -3.27 -2.28 -12.21
C THR A 18 -2.74 -3.63 -11.74
N SER A 19 -1.76 -4.20 -12.46
CA SER A 19 -1.02 -5.38 -12.01
C SER A 19 -0.27 -5.12 -10.70
N TYR A 20 0.32 -3.92 -10.56
CA TYR A 20 0.98 -3.49 -9.33
C TYR A 20 0.02 -3.55 -8.14
N ASP A 21 -1.24 -3.13 -8.33
CA ASP A 21 -2.21 -3.13 -7.23
C ASP A 21 -2.53 -4.55 -6.75
N LYS A 22 -2.60 -5.50 -7.67
CA LYS A 22 -2.87 -6.92 -7.36
C LYS A 22 -1.68 -7.56 -6.65
N GLU A 23 -0.47 -7.26 -7.09
CA GLU A 23 0.78 -7.75 -6.51
C GLU A 23 0.99 -7.20 -5.09
N HIS A 24 0.57 -5.96 -4.81
CA HIS A 24 0.77 -5.28 -3.53
C HIS A 24 -0.50 -5.20 -2.68
N ALA A 25 -1.48 -6.08 -2.90
CA ALA A 25 -2.75 -6.08 -2.18
C ALA A 25 -2.58 -6.18 -0.65
N ILE A 26 -1.64 -7.02 -0.20
CA ILE A 26 -1.32 -7.18 1.23
C ILE A 26 -0.76 -5.88 1.82
N THR A 27 0.11 -5.17 1.09
CA THR A 27 0.64 -3.87 1.50
C THR A 27 -0.48 -2.87 1.75
N TYR A 28 -1.47 -2.80 0.85
CA TYR A 28 -2.62 -1.92 1.03
C TYR A 28 -3.49 -2.30 2.23
N MET A 29 -3.70 -3.59 2.48
CA MET A 29 -4.44 -4.04 3.67
C MET A 29 -3.73 -3.63 4.95
N ARG A 30 -2.41 -3.85 5.04
CA ARG A 30 -1.62 -3.44 6.21
C ARG A 30 -1.63 -1.92 6.42
N LEU A 31 -1.66 -1.13 5.35
CA LEU A 31 -1.84 0.32 5.45
C LEU A 31 -3.21 0.69 6.00
N LEU A 32 -4.29 0.05 5.52
CA LEU A 32 -5.65 0.31 5.99
C LEU A 32 -5.85 -0.10 7.45
N ASP A 33 -5.32 -1.25 7.87
CA ASP A 33 -5.36 -1.70 9.26
C ASP A 33 -4.62 -0.71 10.17
N ALA A 34 -3.41 -0.30 9.79
CA ALA A 34 -2.65 0.69 10.54
C ALA A 34 -3.37 2.05 10.63
N ALA A 35 -4.10 2.45 9.58
CA ALA A 35 -4.93 3.66 9.62
C ALA A 35 -6.14 3.50 10.55
N ALA A 36 -6.76 2.32 10.62
CA ALA A 36 -7.85 2.02 11.54
C ALA A 36 -7.39 2.06 13.01
N ASP A 37 -6.15 1.63 13.26
CA ASP A 37 -5.51 1.67 14.58
C ASP A 37 -4.92 3.05 14.95
N ASN A 38 -5.08 4.07 14.09
CA ASN A 38 -4.48 5.40 14.24
C ASN A 38 -2.95 5.37 14.45
N ALA A 39 -2.24 4.43 13.80
CA ALA A 39 -0.80 4.32 13.90
C ALA A 39 -0.07 5.56 13.34
N ASP A 40 1.11 5.88 13.88
CA ASP A 40 1.95 6.96 13.34
C ASP A 40 2.47 6.55 11.95
N TRP A 41 2.25 7.41 10.96
CA TRP A 41 2.70 7.21 9.59
C TRP A 41 4.19 6.84 9.47
N ARG A 42 5.05 7.30 10.40
CA ARG A 42 6.48 6.99 10.43
C ARG A 42 6.75 5.53 10.73
N GLU A 43 6.01 4.98 11.69
CA GLU A 43 6.10 3.56 12.03
C GLU A 43 5.59 2.72 10.86
N VAL A 44 4.47 3.12 10.26
CA VAL A 44 3.90 2.44 9.10
C VAL A 44 4.85 2.49 7.90
N ALA A 45 5.46 3.64 7.59
CA ALA A 45 6.43 3.76 6.50
C ALA A 45 7.63 2.80 6.71
N ARG A 46 8.11 2.66 7.95
CA ARG A 46 9.22 1.76 8.27
C ARG A 46 8.82 0.28 8.17
N VAL A 47 7.69 -0.09 8.76
CA VAL A 47 7.27 -1.50 8.90
C VAL A 47 6.62 -2.04 7.63
N VAL A 48 5.84 -1.22 6.92
CA VAL A 48 5.05 -1.65 5.77
C VAL A 48 5.75 -1.32 4.45
N LEU A 49 6.41 -0.16 4.34
CA LEU A 49 7.08 0.27 3.10
C LEU A 49 8.60 0.05 3.12
N GLY A 50 9.17 -0.34 4.27
CA GLY A 50 10.61 -0.52 4.42
C GLY A 50 11.43 0.77 4.31
N LEU A 51 10.79 1.94 4.50
CA LEU A 51 11.44 3.25 4.38
C LEU A 51 11.69 3.84 5.76
N ASP A 52 12.92 4.29 6.02
CA ASP A 52 13.24 4.94 7.29
C ASP A 52 12.95 6.45 7.23
N PRO A 53 11.88 6.94 7.90
CA PRO A 53 11.54 8.36 7.92
C PRO A 53 12.55 9.23 8.69
N THR A 54 13.50 8.64 9.41
CA THR A 54 14.57 9.41 10.06
C THR A 54 15.74 9.71 9.12
N LEU A 55 16.00 8.81 8.17
CA LEU A 55 17.07 8.94 7.18
C LEU A 55 16.57 9.62 5.91
N GLU A 56 15.33 9.33 5.50
CA GLU A 56 14.73 9.79 4.25
C GLU A 56 13.31 10.34 4.47
N PRO A 57 13.12 11.38 5.33
CA PRO A 57 11.80 11.82 5.78
C PRO A 57 10.83 12.17 4.64
N ASP A 58 11.30 12.94 3.66
CA ASP A 58 10.45 13.38 2.54
C ASP A 58 10.05 12.20 1.65
N ARG A 59 11.01 11.31 1.34
CA ARG A 59 10.76 10.12 0.52
C ARG A 59 9.78 9.16 1.23
N ALA A 60 9.99 8.91 2.51
CA ALA A 60 9.11 8.07 3.33
C ALA A 60 7.70 8.66 3.41
N ARG A 61 7.59 9.98 3.62
CA ARG A 61 6.30 10.66 3.71
C ARG A 61 5.53 10.60 2.40
N ARG A 62 6.16 10.93 1.28
CA ARG A 62 5.52 10.87 -0.05
C ARG A 62 5.07 9.46 -0.41
N SER A 63 5.92 8.47 -0.12
CA SER A 63 5.60 7.06 -0.38
C SER A 63 4.41 6.61 0.45
N PHE A 64 4.40 6.94 1.75
CA PHE A 64 3.27 6.67 2.64
C PHE A 64 1.98 7.30 2.14
N GLU A 65 1.98 8.60 1.83
CA GLU A 65 0.79 9.31 1.39
C GLU A 65 0.24 8.76 0.07
N SER A 66 1.12 8.49 -0.90
CA SER A 66 0.76 7.92 -2.19
C SER A 66 0.12 6.53 -2.05
N HIS A 67 0.75 5.63 -1.29
CA HIS A 67 0.23 4.28 -1.09
C HIS A 67 -1.04 4.26 -0.22
N MET A 68 -1.12 5.12 0.80
CA MET A 68 -2.32 5.26 1.62
C MET A 68 -3.51 5.79 0.80
N ALA A 69 -3.28 6.78 -0.06
CA ALA A 69 -4.31 7.30 -0.96
C ALA A 69 -4.80 6.20 -1.91
N ARG A 70 -3.88 5.41 -2.47
CA ARG A 70 -4.23 4.27 -3.34
C ARG A 70 -5.00 3.19 -2.59
N ALA A 71 -4.58 2.83 -1.38
CA ALA A 71 -5.28 1.86 -0.53
C ALA A 71 -6.72 2.29 -0.23
N LYS A 72 -6.92 3.57 0.12
CA LYS A 72 -8.26 4.14 0.35
C LYS A 72 -9.12 4.14 -0.93
N TRP A 73 -8.52 4.46 -2.08
CA TRP A 73 -9.20 4.36 -3.36
C TRP A 73 -9.65 2.93 -3.66
N LEU A 74 -8.79 1.94 -3.40
CA LEU A 74 -9.14 0.52 -3.55
C LEU A 74 -10.28 0.12 -2.62
N ALA A 75 -10.26 0.53 -1.34
CA ALA A 75 -11.33 0.23 -0.40
C ALA A 75 -12.68 0.85 -0.83
N GLY A 76 -12.68 2.06 -1.39
CA GLY A 76 -13.89 2.76 -1.82
C GLY A 76 -14.41 2.39 -3.22
N HIS A 77 -13.52 2.03 -4.15
CA HIS A 77 -13.85 1.85 -5.58
C HIS A 77 -13.38 0.50 -6.14
N GLY A 78 -12.17 0.05 -5.80
CA GLY A 78 -11.55 -1.16 -6.37
C GLY A 78 -11.89 -2.49 -5.70
N TYR A 79 -12.43 -2.50 -4.48
CA TYR A 79 -12.65 -3.72 -3.69
C TYR A 79 -13.69 -4.66 -4.32
N ARG A 80 -14.71 -4.11 -5.00
CA ARG A 80 -15.70 -4.88 -5.77
C ARG A 80 -15.11 -5.58 -7.00
N ASP A 81 -14.00 -5.09 -7.53
CA ASP A 81 -13.32 -5.67 -8.69
C ASP A 81 -12.23 -6.65 -8.26
N LEU A 82 -11.55 -6.39 -7.14
CA LEU A 82 -10.64 -7.34 -6.48
C LEU A 82 -11.36 -8.62 -6.03
N LEU A 83 -12.54 -8.50 -5.42
CA LEU A 83 -13.36 -9.67 -5.03
C LEU A 83 -13.90 -10.46 -6.24
N ARG A 84 -14.12 -9.81 -7.39
CA ARG A 84 -14.52 -10.47 -8.64
C ARG A 84 -13.37 -11.23 -9.32
N GLY A 85 -12.13 -10.79 -9.11
CA GLY A 85 -10.93 -11.38 -9.74
C GLY A 85 -10.37 -12.62 -9.04
N GLY A 86 -10.84 -12.93 -7.82
CA GLY A 86 -10.29 -14.01 -6.99
C GLY A 86 -8.99 -13.60 -6.31
N TRP A 87 -8.93 -13.83 -4.99
CA TRP A 87 -7.74 -13.61 -4.18
C TRP A 87 -6.55 -14.43 -4.71
N PRO A 88 -5.30 -13.90 -4.77
CA PRO A 88 -4.14 -14.70 -5.11
C PRO A 88 -3.96 -15.79 -4.05
N LYS A 89 -4.12 -17.06 -4.44
CA LYS A 89 -3.78 -18.17 -3.55
C LYS A 89 -2.26 -18.23 -3.40
N GLU A 90 -1.86 -18.55 -2.16
CA GLU A 90 -0.52 -18.74 -1.63
C GLU A 90 0.49 -19.37 -2.59
#